data_AF-A0A2S8UUY0-F1
#
_entry.id   AF-A0A2S8UUY0-F1
#
_cell.length_a   1.000
_cell.length_b   1.000
_cell.length_c   1.000
_cell.angle_alpha   90.00
_cell.angle_beta   90.00
_cell.angle_gamma   90.00
#
_symmetry.space_group_name_H-M   'P 1'
#
loop_
_entity.id
_entity.type
_entity.pdbx_description
1 polymer ?
#
loop_
_entity_poly.entity_id
_entity_poly.type
_entity_poly.pdbx_seq_one_letter_code
_entity_poly.pdbx_strand_id
1 'polypeptide(L)'
;MSKKEMLQNGVNQVFYEEEWYPPISEALKNLTAAQACWQPEGKASNTIWENANHLLTFKERLLSRLHQDDTFVAPRNNDDTFVQGGPNDDDAWQQTVKRTLQVHDALQSSLTSLQEAELDQPSPSLPVWQQYLNILLHDAYHTGQIIQLRKLQGSWPAHRSYL
;
A
#
# COMPACT_ATOMS: atom_id res chain seq x y z
N MET A 1 -13.51 -9.88 20.00
CA MET A 1 -13.12 -9.30 18.72
C MET A 1 -13.09 -10.41 17.69
N SER A 2 -13.88 -10.32 16.63
CA SER A 2 -13.89 -11.29 15.52
C SER A 2 -12.65 -11.10 14.63
N LYS A 3 -12.37 -12.06 13.73
CA LYS A 3 -11.26 -11.89 12.77
C LYS A 3 -11.55 -10.72 11.84
N LYS A 4 -12.81 -10.55 11.41
CA LYS A 4 -13.21 -9.41 10.60
C LYS A 4 -12.93 -8.08 11.29
N GLU A 5 -13.31 -7.95 12.56
CA GLU A 5 -13.06 -6.74 13.35
C GLU A 5 -11.55 -6.46 13.48
N MET A 6 -10.72 -7.49 13.72
CA MET A 6 -9.26 -7.34 13.77
C MET A 6 -8.68 -6.85 12.44
N LEU A 7 -9.15 -7.40 11.31
CA LEU A 7 -8.69 -7.00 9.99
C LEU A 7 -9.16 -5.58 9.63
N GLN A 8 -10.39 -5.21 9.96
CA GLN A 8 -10.92 -3.86 9.73
C GLN A 8 -10.12 -2.82 10.53
N ASN A 9 -9.80 -3.12 11.80
CA ASN A 9 -8.92 -2.27 12.59
C ASN A 9 -7.53 -2.17 11.94
N GLY A 10 -6.94 -3.30 11.53
CA GLY A 10 -5.64 -3.29 10.86
C GLY A 10 -5.64 -2.48 9.56
N VAL A 11 -6.68 -2.57 8.75
CA VAL A 11 -6.89 -1.75 7.55
C VAL A 11 -6.87 -0.25 7.92
N ASN A 12 -7.60 0.15 8.96
CA ASN A 12 -7.62 1.54 9.40
C ASN A 12 -6.23 2.04 9.86
N GLN A 13 -5.51 1.24 10.66
CA GLN A 13 -4.20 1.62 11.20
C GLN A 13 -3.10 1.69 10.14
N VAL A 14 -3.13 0.79 9.15
CA VAL A 14 -2.13 0.78 8.07
C VAL A 14 -2.32 2.00 7.15
N PHE A 15 -3.55 2.49 6.99
CA PHE A 15 -3.87 3.40 5.88
C PHE A 15 -4.45 4.76 6.24
N TYR A 16 -5.18 4.91 7.34
CA TYR A 16 -5.86 6.17 7.65
C TYR A 16 -5.43 6.75 8.99
N GLU A 17 -5.26 5.90 10.01
CA GLU A 17 -5.07 6.32 11.39
C GLU A 17 -3.66 6.01 11.86
N GLU A 18 -3.01 7.01 12.46
CA GLU A 18 -1.71 6.81 13.08
C GLU A 18 -1.84 6.09 14.41
N GLU A 19 -1.01 5.07 14.59
CA GLU A 19 -0.89 4.30 15.82
C GLU A 19 0.61 4.09 16.12
N TRP A 20 1.08 2.84 16.12
CA TRP A 20 2.49 2.48 16.30
C TRP A 20 3.39 2.97 15.15
N TYR A 21 2.81 3.37 14.02
CA TYR A 21 3.50 3.98 12.89
C TYR A 21 2.53 4.86 12.07
N PRO A 22 3.05 5.73 11.19
CA PRO A 22 2.24 6.61 10.35
C PRO A 22 1.51 5.81 9.26
N PRO A 23 0.27 6.17 8.91
CA PRO A 23 -0.45 5.47 7.86
C PRO A 23 0.10 5.80 6.46
N ILE A 24 -0.15 4.92 5.48
CA ILE A 24 0.23 5.11 4.07
C ILE A 24 -0.25 6.45 3.53
N SER A 25 -1.49 6.84 3.82
CA SER A 25 -2.08 8.10 3.32
C SER A 25 -1.24 9.32 3.71
N GLU A 26 -0.76 9.39 4.95
CA GLU A 26 0.13 10.45 5.41
C GLU A 26 1.56 10.27 4.87
N ALA A 27 2.04 9.03 4.73
CA ALA A 27 3.35 8.74 4.16
C ALA A 27 3.49 9.23 2.70
N LEU A 28 2.40 9.23 1.93
CA LEU A 28 2.37 9.66 0.53
C LEU A 28 1.98 11.13 0.33
N LYS A 29 1.51 11.80 1.39
CA LYS A 29 0.92 13.14 1.33
C LYS A 29 1.94 14.23 0.93
N ASN A 30 1.50 15.15 0.07
CA ASN A 30 2.22 16.37 -0.32
C ASN A 30 3.65 16.13 -0.84
N LEU A 31 3.90 15.00 -1.51
CA LEU A 31 5.15 14.76 -2.24
C LEU A 31 5.05 15.26 -3.67
N THR A 32 6.13 15.85 -4.17
CA THR A 32 6.32 16.06 -5.60
C THR A 32 6.92 14.81 -6.25
N ALA A 33 6.80 14.68 -7.57
CA ALA A 33 7.45 13.64 -8.36
C ALA A 33 8.97 13.65 -8.15
N ALA A 34 9.59 14.83 -8.05
CA ALA A 34 11.02 14.93 -7.77
C ALA A 34 11.41 14.28 -6.43
N GLN A 35 10.60 14.45 -5.38
CA GLN A 35 10.80 13.76 -4.11
C GLN A 35 10.46 12.27 -4.20
N ALA A 36 9.44 11.91 -4.98
CA ALA A 36 9.00 10.54 -5.15
C ALA A 36 10.02 9.68 -5.91
N CYS A 37 10.69 10.26 -6.91
CA CYS A 37 11.76 9.65 -7.71
C CYS A 37 13.15 9.73 -7.07
N TRP A 38 13.30 10.46 -5.96
CA TRP A 38 14.60 10.62 -5.32
C TRP A 38 15.10 9.30 -4.70
N GLN A 39 16.41 9.07 -4.81
CA GLN A 39 17.11 7.92 -4.24
C GLN A 39 18.34 8.43 -3.47
N PRO A 40 18.69 7.84 -2.30
CA PRO A 40 19.94 8.13 -1.64
C PRO A 40 21.14 7.69 -2.48
N GLU A 41 22.32 8.25 -2.19
CA GLU A 41 23.56 7.81 -2.83
C GLU A 41 23.85 6.33 -2.51
N GLY A 42 24.30 5.58 -3.53
CA GLY A 42 24.41 4.13 -3.45
C GLY A 42 23.04 3.48 -3.76
N LYS A 43 22.90 2.96 -4.98
CA LYS A 43 21.65 2.50 -5.63
C LYS A 43 20.90 1.32 -4.96
N ALA A 44 21.06 1.11 -3.66
CA ALA A 44 20.53 -0.05 -2.95
C ALA A 44 19.06 0.09 -2.51
N SER A 45 18.46 1.28 -2.54
CA SER A 45 17.08 1.52 -2.07
C SER A 45 16.14 1.79 -3.22
N ASN A 46 14.95 1.18 -3.22
CA ASN A 46 13.85 1.66 -4.06
C ASN A 46 13.49 3.10 -3.67
N THR A 47 13.04 3.90 -4.64
CA THR A 47 12.49 5.24 -4.45
C THR A 47 11.10 5.17 -3.79
N ILE A 48 10.55 6.31 -3.39
CA ILE A 48 9.20 6.35 -2.82
C ILE A 48 8.16 5.90 -3.87
N TRP A 49 8.31 6.32 -5.11
CA TRP A 49 7.37 5.95 -6.18
C TRP A 49 7.43 4.45 -6.49
N GLU A 50 8.63 3.89 -6.54
CA GLU A 50 8.80 2.45 -6.74
C GLU A 50 8.14 1.65 -5.60
N ASN A 51 8.30 2.07 -4.34
CA ASN A 51 7.59 1.47 -3.21
C ASN A 51 6.06 1.63 -3.34
N ALA A 52 5.57 2.80 -3.76
CA ALA A 52 4.13 3.01 -3.96
C ALA A 52 3.56 2.08 -5.05
N ASN A 53 4.25 1.90 -6.18
CA ASN A 53 3.84 0.96 -7.23
C ASN A 53 3.87 -0.49 -6.77
N HIS A 54 4.87 -0.84 -5.96
CA HIS A 54 4.96 -2.17 -5.35
C HIS A 54 3.74 -2.46 -4.47
N LEU A 55 3.42 -1.55 -3.55
CA LEU A 55 2.23 -1.65 -2.70
C LEU A 55 0.94 -1.70 -3.52
N LEU A 56 0.79 -0.83 -4.52
CA LEU A 56 -0.36 -0.80 -5.40
C LEU A 56 -0.56 -2.14 -6.11
N THR A 57 0.50 -2.71 -6.67
CA THR A 57 0.44 -3.99 -7.41
C THR A 57 -0.11 -5.13 -6.55
N PHE A 58 0.36 -5.26 -5.31
CA PHE A 58 -0.10 -6.33 -4.42
C PHE A 58 -1.54 -6.10 -3.93
N LYS A 59 -1.98 -4.85 -3.79
CA LYS A 59 -3.38 -4.53 -3.49
C LYS A 59 -4.31 -4.86 -4.64
N GLU A 60 -3.94 -4.46 -5.86
CA GLU A 60 -4.72 -4.77 -7.06
C GLU A 60 -4.81 -6.28 -7.27
N ARG A 61 -3.73 -7.02 -6.97
CA ARG A 61 -3.74 -8.49 -6.97
C ARG A 61 -4.72 -9.08 -5.97
N LEU A 62 -4.81 -8.54 -4.75
CA LEU A 62 -5.79 -9.02 -3.78
C LEU A 62 -7.21 -8.67 -4.23
N LEU A 63 -7.42 -7.44 -4.69
CA LEU A 63 -8.73 -6.98 -5.14
C LEU A 63 -9.24 -7.82 -6.31
N SER A 64 -8.39 -8.12 -7.30
CA SER A 64 -8.75 -8.94 -8.44
C SER A 64 -9.14 -10.36 -8.03
N ARG A 65 -8.46 -10.95 -7.05
CA ARG A 65 -8.85 -12.27 -6.49
C ARG A 65 -10.19 -12.24 -5.79
N LEU A 66 -10.46 -11.20 -5.01
CA LEU A 66 -11.73 -11.05 -4.29
C LEU A 66 -12.90 -10.87 -5.28
N HIS A 67 -12.67 -10.19 -6.40
CA HIS A 67 -13.70 -9.88 -7.40
C HIS A 67 -13.71 -10.85 -8.58
N GLN A 68 -12.84 -11.86 -8.57
CA GLN A 68 -12.65 -12.81 -9.68
C GLN A 68 -12.38 -12.11 -11.03
N ASP A 69 -11.65 -11.00 -10.98
CA ASP A 69 -11.25 -10.21 -12.14
C ASP A 69 -10.04 -10.88 -12.83
N ASP A 70 -10.26 -11.34 -14.07
CA ASP A 70 -9.27 -12.02 -14.90
C ASP A 70 -8.41 -11.06 -15.73
N THR A 71 -8.67 -9.75 -15.66
CA THR A 71 -7.91 -8.72 -16.39
C THR A 71 -6.60 -8.33 -15.68
N PHE A 72 -6.44 -8.69 -14.40
CA PHE A 72 -5.21 -8.40 -13.66
C PHE A 72 -4.02 -9.20 -14.23
N VAL A 73 -3.03 -8.47 -14.73
CA VAL A 73 -1.78 -9.06 -15.23
C VAL A 73 -0.78 -9.17 -14.08
N ALA A 74 -0.52 -10.40 -13.64
CA ALA A 74 0.45 -10.64 -12.58
C ALA A 74 1.89 -10.28 -13.04
N PRO A 75 2.68 -9.63 -12.16
CA PRO A 75 4.09 -9.36 -12.45
C PRO A 75 4.86 -10.68 -12.57
N ARG A 76 5.88 -10.74 -13.46
CA ARG A 76 6.62 -12.00 -13.71
C ARG A 76 7.57 -12.33 -12.57
N ASN A 77 8.06 -11.31 -11.88
CA ASN A 77 8.93 -11.41 -10.72
C ASN A 77 8.67 -10.21 -9.78
N ASN A 78 9.38 -10.18 -8.65
CA ASN A 78 9.23 -9.10 -7.67
C ASN A 78 9.74 -7.75 -8.20
N ASP A 79 10.81 -7.74 -9.00
CA ASP A 79 11.41 -6.51 -9.50
C ASP A 79 10.47 -5.77 -10.47
N ASP A 80 9.68 -6.50 -11.25
CA ASP A 80 8.65 -5.95 -12.15
C ASP A 80 7.61 -5.09 -11.41
N THR A 81 7.46 -5.22 -10.09
CA THR A 81 6.49 -4.45 -9.29
C THR A 81 6.99 -3.07 -8.86
N PHE A 82 8.30 -2.84 -8.98
CA PHE A 82 8.92 -1.55 -8.65
C PHE A 82 9.03 -0.64 -9.87
N VAL A 83 8.42 -0.97 -11.01
CA VAL A 83 8.59 -0.18 -12.24
C VAL A 83 7.71 1.07 -12.21
N GLN A 84 8.27 2.22 -12.60
CA GLN A 84 7.53 3.45 -12.90
C GLN A 84 7.05 3.39 -14.35
N GLY A 85 5.72 3.32 -14.56
CA GLY A 85 5.11 3.27 -15.89
C GLY A 85 4.53 4.62 -16.28
N GLY A 86 5.34 5.52 -16.83
CA GLY A 86 4.86 6.85 -17.27
C GLY A 86 5.94 7.92 -17.25
N PRO A 87 5.58 9.18 -17.57
CA PRO A 87 6.46 10.31 -17.35
C PRO A 87 6.68 10.53 -15.84
N ASN A 88 7.90 10.90 -15.46
CA ASN A 88 8.25 11.19 -14.06
C ASN A 88 7.90 12.64 -13.71
N ASP A 89 6.60 12.97 -13.81
CA ASP A 89 6.05 14.29 -13.50
C ASP A 89 5.00 14.23 -12.37
N ASP A 90 4.63 15.41 -11.85
CA ASP A 90 3.71 15.53 -10.72
C ASP A 90 2.33 14.94 -11.03
N ASP A 91 1.84 15.06 -12.26
CA ASP A 91 0.52 14.55 -12.65
C ASP A 91 0.48 13.02 -12.60
N ALA A 92 1.49 12.35 -13.15
CA ALA A 92 1.62 10.91 -13.09
C ALA A 92 1.79 10.42 -11.64
N TRP A 93 2.57 11.13 -10.82
CA TRP A 93 2.71 10.81 -9.40
C TRP A 93 1.38 10.90 -8.65
N GLN A 94 0.63 11.99 -8.83
CA GLN A 94 -0.68 12.16 -8.20
C GLN A 94 -1.67 11.09 -8.66
N GLN A 95 -1.58 10.63 -9.91
CA GLN A 95 -2.38 9.50 -10.40
C GLN A 95 -2.04 8.19 -9.69
N THR A 96 -0.75 7.87 -9.48
CA THR A 96 -0.32 6.71 -8.69
C THR A 96 -0.84 6.78 -7.25
N VAL A 97 -0.72 7.94 -6.59
CA VAL A 97 -1.22 8.13 -5.21
C VAL A 97 -2.74 7.94 -5.18
N LYS A 98 -3.47 8.60 -6.08
CA LYS A 98 -4.93 8.47 -6.19
C LYS A 98 -5.35 7.02 -6.39
N ARG A 99 -4.69 6.29 -7.29
CA ARG A 99 -4.99 4.88 -7.57
C ARG A 99 -4.72 4.00 -6.35
N THR A 100 -3.61 4.23 -5.64
CA THR A 100 -3.30 3.53 -4.38
C THR A 100 -4.41 3.71 -3.34
N LEU A 101 -4.90 4.93 -3.15
CA LEU A 101 -5.99 5.22 -2.22
C LEU A 101 -7.30 4.54 -2.66
N GLN A 102 -7.66 4.62 -3.95
CA GLN A 102 -8.87 4.01 -4.48
C GLN A 102 -8.90 2.48 -4.32
N VAL A 103 -7.78 1.81 -4.60
CA VAL A 103 -7.69 0.34 -4.45
C VAL A 103 -7.78 -0.03 -2.97
N HIS A 104 -7.22 0.78 -2.08
CA HIS A 104 -7.38 0.57 -0.65
C HIS A 104 -8.83 0.71 -0.19
N ASP A 105 -9.53 1.77 -0.57
CA ASP A 105 -10.97 1.97 -0.26
C ASP A 105 -11.80 0.79 -0.78
N ALA A 106 -11.47 0.26 -1.95
CA ALA A 106 -12.14 -0.92 -2.53
C ALA A 106 -11.85 -2.20 -1.74
N LEU A 107 -10.63 -2.39 -1.23
CA LEU A 107 -10.29 -3.51 -0.34
C LEU A 107 -11.01 -3.40 1.02
N GLN A 108 -11.12 -2.20 1.60
CA GLN A 108 -11.89 -1.97 2.83
C GLN A 108 -13.38 -2.26 2.63
N SER A 109 -13.94 -1.80 1.50
CA SER A 109 -15.33 -2.05 1.13
C SER A 109 -15.59 -3.54 0.94
N SER A 110 -14.69 -4.24 0.25
CA SER A 110 -14.77 -5.70 0.06
C SER A 110 -14.72 -6.43 1.40
N LEU A 111 -13.79 -6.09 2.29
CA LEU A 111 -13.69 -6.67 3.63
C LEU A 111 -14.98 -6.46 4.43
N THR A 112 -15.57 -5.26 4.33
CA THR A 112 -16.82 -4.92 5.03
C THR A 112 -18.00 -5.72 4.52
N SER A 113 -18.03 -6.08 3.23
CA SER A 113 -19.10 -6.89 2.64
C SER A 113 -19.03 -8.38 2.97
N LEU A 114 -17.82 -8.92 3.22
CA LEU A 114 -17.61 -10.33 3.54
C LEU A 114 -18.25 -10.75 4.86
N GLN A 115 -18.88 -11.91 4.90
CA GLN A 115 -19.30 -12.59 6.12
C GLN A 115 -18.09 -13.22 6.82
N GLU A 116 -18.17 -13.37 8.14
CA GLU A 116 -17.07 -13.93 8.96
C GLU A 116 -16.61 -15.32 8.46
N ALA A 117 -17.54 -16.17 8.01
CA ALA A 117 -17.23 -17.51 7.51
C ALA A 117 -16.53 -17.52 6.14
N GLU A 118 -16.69 -16.46 5.34
CA GLU A 118 -16.02 -16.32 4.04
C GLU A 118 -14.53 -16.01 4.21
N LEU A 119 -14.14 -15.43 5.35
CA LEU A 119 -12.75 -15.11 5.65
C LEU A 119 -11.85 -16.36 5.71
N ASP A 120 -12.39 -17.51 6.10
CA ASP A 120 -11.67 -18.79 6.17
C ASP A 120 -11.59 -19.51 4.82
N GLN A 121 -12.32 -19.04 3.80
CA GLN A 121 -12.32 -19.67 2.49
C GLN A 121 -11.05 -19.31 1.71
N PRO A 122 -10.43 -20.27 1.00
CA PRO A 122 -9.27 -20.00 0.16
C PRO A 122 -9.66 -19.19 -1.08
N SER A 123 -8.83 -18.23 -1.48
CA SER A 123 -9.03 -17.47 -2.73
C SER A 123 -7.71 -16.94 -3.32
N PRO A 124 -6.99 -17.65 -4.20
CA PRO A 124 -7.25 -19.00 -4.71
C PRO A 124 -6.65 -20.13 -3.84
N SER A 125 -5.62 -19.85 -3.03
CA SER A 125 -4.87 -20.89 -2.30
C SER A 125 -4.72 -20.63 -0.80
N LEU A 126 -4.78 -19.38 -0.37
CA LEU A 126 -4.75 -18.98 1.04
C LEU A 126 -6.13 -18.47 1.47
N PRO A 127 -6.52 -18.68 2.74
CA PRO A 127 -7.71 -18.05 3.30
C PRO A 127 -7.72 -16.53 3.07
N VAL A 128 -8.89 -15.96 2.83
CA VAL A 128 -9.04 -14.52 2.60
C VAL A 128 -8.46 -13.71 3.77
N TRP A 129 -8.70 -14.12 5.03
CA TRP A 129 -8.14 -13.42 6.19
C TRP A 129 -6.62 -13.33 6.15
N GLN A 130 -5.95 -14.41 5.72
CA GLN A 130 -4.49 -14.50 5.70
C GLN A 130 -3.92 -13.59 4.61
N GLN A 131 -4.62 -13.47 3.49
CA GLN A 131 -4.20 -12.57 2.42
C GLN A 131 -4.34 -11.10 2.81
N TYR A 132 -5.42 -10.73 3.49
CA TYR A 132 -5.53 -9.39 4.07
C TYR A 132 -4.39 -9.13 5.05
N LEU A 133 -4.15 -10.03 6.01
CA LEU A 133 -3.05 -9.88 6.97
C LEU A 133 -1.69 -9.72 6.28
N ASN A 134 -1.42 -10.48 5.22
CA ASN A 134 -0.19 -10.36 4.44
C ASN A 134 -0.06 -8.96 3.82
N ILE A 135 -1.13 -8.41 3.24
CA ILE A 135 -1.12 -7.04 2.69
C ILE A 135 -0.86 -6.01 3.80
N LEU A 136 -1.52 -6.13 4.95
CA LEU A 136 -1.36 -5.19 6.06
C LEU A 136 0.09 -5.16 6.60
N LEU A 137 0.72 -6.33 6.76
CA LEU A 137 2.12 -6.42 7.21
C LEU A 137 3.10 -5.91 6.16
N HIS A 138 2.84 -6.25 4.89
CA HIS A 138 3.64 -5.81 3.74
C HIS A 138 3.62 -4.28 3.61
N ASP A 139 2.44 -3.69 3.73
CA ASP A 139 2.23 -2.25 3.73
C ASP A 139 2.96 -1.55 4.85
N ALA A 140 2.83 -2.03 6.09
CA ALA A 140 3.51 -1.45 7.24
C ALA A 140 5.03 -1.42 7.02
N TYR A 141 5.58 -2.51 6.49
CA TYR A 141 7.01 -2.61 6.17
C TYR A 141 7.47 -1.55 5.16
N HIS A 142 6.79 -1.45 4.00
CA HIS A 142 7.18 -0.48 2.96
C HIS A 142 6.83 0.97 3.33
N THR A 143 5.81 1.17 4.18
CA THR A 143 5.50 2.51 4.74
C THR A 143 6.68 3.03 5.55
N GLY A 144 7.29 2.17 6.37
CA GLY A 144 8.53 2.50 7.08
C GLY A 144 9.67 2.91 6.13
N GLN A 145 9.83 2.24 4.99
CA GLN A 145 10.83 2.60 3.98
C GLN A 145 10.54 3.95 3.33
N ILE A 146 9.29 4.22 2.96
CA ILE A 146 8.86 5.51 2.41
C ILE A 146 9.17 6.64 3.40
N ILE A 147 8.78 6.48 4.67
CA ILE A 147 9.05 7.46 5.72
C ILE A 147 10.56 7.66 5.91
N GLN A 148 11.35 6.60 5.87
CA GLN A 148 12.80 6.69 5.98
C GLN A 148 13.41 7.53 4.84
N LEU A 149 12.95 7.33 3.61
CA LEU A 149 13.37 8.16 2.46
C LEU A 149 12.98 9.62 2.65
N ARG A 150 11.76 9.88 3.11
CA ARG A 150 11.30 11.24 3.41
C ARG A 150 12.12 11.92 4.50
N LYS A 151 12.51 11.18 5.54
CA LYS A 151 13.41 11.68 6.59
C LYS A 151 14.79 12.03 6.04
N LEU A 152 15.36 11.19 5.18
CA LEU A 152 16.66 11.47 4.54
C LEU A 152 16.59 12.70 3.61
N GLN A 153 15.47 12.91 2.93
CA GLN A 153 15.22 14.08 2.10
C GLN A 153 14.90 15.36 2.89
N GLY A 154 14.59 15.26 4.19
CA GLY A 154 14.03 16.36 4.98
C GLY A 154 12.58 16.71 4.61
N SER A 155 11.88 15.86 3.85
CA SER A 155 10.48 16.06 3.42
C SER A 155 9.46 15.43 4.38
N TRP A 156 9.91 14.78 5.44
CA TRP A 156 9.06 14.29 6.52
C TRP A 156 8.85 15.37 7.59
N PRO A 157 7.62 15.62 8.08
CA PRO A 157 7.38 16.60 9.14
C PRO A 157 8.18 16.29 10.42
N ALA A 158 8.88 17.31 10.95
CA ALA A 158 9.69 17.17 12.17
C ALA A 158 8.84 16.98 13.44
N HIS A 159 7.60 17.50 13.43
CA HIS A 159 6.63 17.33 14.49
C HIS A 159 5.37 16.69 13.91
N ARG A 160 4.88 15.65 14.59
CA ARG A 160 3.61 14.99 14.28
C ARG A 160 2.78 14.95 15.54
N SER A 161 1.51 15.28 15.45
CA SER A 161 0.56 15.04 16.52
C SER A 161 0.34 13.53 16.58
N TYR A 162 0.82 12.89 17.63
CA TYR A 162 0.34 11.56 18.00
C TYR A 162 -0.78 11.73 19.05
N LEU A 163 -1.59 10.69 19.23
CA LEU A 163 -2.62 10.58 20.27
C LEU A 163 -2.17 11.13 21.63
#